data_AF-A0A1E1WTI5-F1
#
_entry.id   AF-A0A1E1WTI5-F1
#
_cell.length_a   1.000
_cell.length_b   1.000
_cell.length_c   1.000
_cell.angle_alpha   90.00
_cell.angle_beta   90.00
_cell.angle_gamma   90.00
#
_symmetry.space_group_name_H-M   'P 1'
#
loop_
_entity.id
_entity.type
_entity.pdbx_description
1 polymer ?
#
loop_
_entity_poly.entity_id
_entity_poly.type
_entity_poly.pdbx_seq_one_letter_code
_entity_poly.pdbx_strand_id
1 'polypeptide(L)'
;KTVNRGWGIRALNDVPKGAFLCIYAGNLLTDATANLDGLNEGDEYLAELDYIEVVEQMKEGYEDDIPEQDKKLDKKELGKKTETESEPTTEEEEDGPSKDEKDDFD
;
A
#
# COMPACT_ATOMS: atom_id res chain seq x y z
N LYS A 1 -17.16 10.86 18.81
CA LYS A 1 -15.99 11.69 18.45
C LYS A 1 -14.75 11.09 19.12
N THR A 2 -13.65 10.97 18.40
CA THR A 2 -12.38 10.45 18.93
C THR A 2 -11.64 11.54 19.73
N VAL A 3 -10.60 11.16 20.48
CA VAL A 3 -9.88 12.07 21.40
C VAL A 3 -9.11 13.17 20.64
N ASN A 4 -8.44 12.82 19.54
CA ASN A 4 -7.54 13.73 18.81
C ASN A 4 -7.60 13.61 17.27
N ARG A 5 -8.54 12.84 16.70
CA ARG A 5 -8.62 12.57 15.24
C ARG A 5 -10.03 12.80 14.65
N GLY A 6 -10.83 13.67 15.27
CA GLY A 6 -12.16 14.00 14.75
C GLY A 6 -13.19 12.87 14.89
N TRP A 7 -13.80 12.47 13.78
CA TRP A 7 -14.86 11.44 13.74
C TRP A 7 -14.25 10.06 13.48
N GLY A 8 -14.89 9.03 14.04
CA GLY A 8 -14.48 7.65 13.85
C GLY A 8 -15.67 6.73 14.04
N ILE A 9 -15.64 5.58 13.36
CA ILE A 9 -16.67 4.54 13.43
C ILE A 9 -16.17 3.43 14.37
N ARG A 10 -17.08 2.85 15.15
CA ARG A 10 -16.79 1.70 16.02
C ARG A 10 -17.86 0.63 15.82
N ALA A 11 -17.44 -0.63 15.76
CA ALA A 11 -18.39 -1.73 15.84
C ALA A 11 -19.03 -1.77 17.24
N LEU A 12 -20.32 -2.10 17.30
CA LEU A 12 -21.02 -2.35 18.56
C LEU A 12 -20.77 -3.77 19.08
N ASN A 13 -20.55 -4.71 18.16
CA ASN A 13 -20.35 -6.14 18.42
C ASN A 13 -19.04 -6.60 17.75
N ASP A 14 -18.56 -7.77 18.15
CA ASP A 14 -17.39 -8.40 17.53
C ASP A 14 -17.64 -8.72 16.05
N VAL A 15 -16.63 -8.47 15.22
CA VAL A 15 -16.65 -8.71 13.77
C VAL A 15 -15.65 -9.84 13.46
N PRO A 16 -16.09 -10.97 12.89
CA PRO A 16 -15.18 -12.06 12.55
C PRO A 16 -14.23 -11.67 11.40
N LYS A 17 -13.04 -12.29 11.38
CA LYS A 17 -12.06 -12.07 10.31
C LYS A 17 -12.67 -12.43 8.95
N GLY A 18 -12.52 -11.53 7.97
CA GLY A 18 -13.06 -11.71 6.63
C GLY A 18 -14.53 -11.30 6.48
N ALA A 19 -15.18 -10.77 7.53
CA ALA A 19 -16.53 -10.25 7.41
C ALA A 19 -16.56 -8.95 6.61
N PHE A 20 -17.55 -8.84 5.73
CA PHE A 20 -17.90 -7.61 5.04
C PHE A 20 -18.52 -6.59 6.02
N LEU A 21 -18.14 -5.31 5.90
CA LEU A 21 -18.63 -4.23 6.75
C LEU A 21 -19.64 -3.34 6.01
N CYS A 22 -19.17 -2.61 5.00
CA CYS A 22 -19.98 -1.68 4.22
C CYS A 22 -19.33 -1.40 2.86
N ILE A 23 -20.10 -0.80 1.97
CA ILE A 23 -19.61 -0.28 0.70
C ILE A 23 -19.14 1.15 0.93
N TYR A 24 -17.95 1.50 0.44
CA TYR A 24 -17.55 2.89 0.30
C TYR A 24 -18.34 3.52 -0.87
N ALA A 25 -19.29 4.40 -0.56
CA ALA A 25 -20.18 5.00 -1.56
C ALA A 25 -19.78 6.46 -1.84
N GLY A 26 -19.66 6.81 -3.12
CA GLY A 26 -19.28 8.14 -3.57
C GLY A 26 -19.63 8.36 -5.04
N ASN A 27 -19.16 9.47 -5.61
CA ASN A 27 -19.32 9.75 -7.03
C ASN A 27 -18.26 8.99 -7.84
N LEU A 28 -18.66 8.40 -8.95
CA LEU A 28 -17.72 7.79 -9.90
C LEU A 28 -17.12 8.88 -10.78
N LEU A 29 -15.80 9.02 -10.74
CA LEU A 29 -15.04 9.98 -11.54
C LEU A 29 -14.18 9.22 -12.57
N THR A 30 -13.81 9.92 -13.64
CA THR A 30 -12.76 9.44 -14.54
C THR A 30 -11.39 9.82 -13.98
N ASP A 31 -10.34 9.10 -14.35
CA ASP A 31 -8.97 9.36 -13.89
C ASP A 31 -8.55 10.82 -14.13
N ALA A 32 -8.88 11.36 -15.30
CA ALA A 32 -8.53 12.74 -15.65
C ALA A 32 -9.17 13.75 -14.69
N THR A 33 -10.43 13.55 -14.31
CA THR A 33 -11.13 14.44 -13.38
C THR A 33 -10.66 14.22 -11.95
N ALA A 34 -10.51 12.97 -11.52
CA ALA A 34 -10.01 12.62 -10.19
C ALA A 34 -8.62 13.20 -9.92
N ASN A 35 -7.70 13.10 -10.89
CA ASN A 35 -6.34 13.64 -10.77
C ASN A 35 -6.32 15.17 -10.72
N LEU A 36 -7.17 15.82 -11.51
CA LEU A 36 -7.26 17.28 -11.50
C LEU A 36 -7.84 17.80 -10.18
N ASP A 37 -8.92 17.18 -9.70
CA ASP A 37 -9.58 17.57 -8.45
C ASP A 37 -8.68 17.25 -7.25
N GLY A 38 -8.01 16.09 -7.25
CA GLY A 38 -7.07 15.69 -6.21
C GLY A 38 -5.89 16.65 -6.06
N LEU A 39 -5.38 17.20 -7.17
CA LEU A 39 -4.29 18.19 -7.12
C LEU A 39 -4.74 19.55 -6.55
N ASN A 40 -6.00 19.94 -6.78
CA ASN A 40 -6.51 21.26 -6.39
C ASN A 40 -7.11 21.27 -4.98
N GLU A 41 -7.85 20.21 -4.61
CA GLU A 41 -8.71 20.16 -3.43
C GLU A 41 -8.36 19.01 -2.46
N GLY A 42 -7.40 18.15 -2.81
CA GLY A 42 -7.04 16.95 -2.06
C GLY A 42 -7.77 15.69 -2.52
N ASP A 43 -7.19 14.53 -2.22
CA ASP A 43 -7.65 13.21 -2.66
C ASP A 43 -8.03 12.27 -1.49
N GLU A 44 -8.20 12.79 -0.27
CA GLU A 44 -8.35 11.98 0.96
C GLU A 44 -9.61 11.09 0.97
N TYR A 45 -10.56 11.37 0.08
CA TYR A 45 -11.82 10.62 -0.07
C TYR A 45 -11.96 9.96 -1.44
N LEU A 46 -10.91 9.96 -2.27
CA LEU A 46 -10.87 9.24 -3.54
C LEU A 46 -10.40 7.80 -3.31
N ALA A 47 -10.83 6.90 -4.19
CA ALA A 47 -10.43 5.50 -4.17
C ALA A 47 -10.26 4.98 -5.59
N GLU A 48 -9.12 4.33 -5.87
CA GLU A 48 -8.88 3.60 -7.10
C GLU A 48 -9.70 2.30 -7.11
N LEU A 49 -10.35 2.00 -8.24
CA LEU A 49 -11.26 0.85 -8.34
C LEU A 49 -10.62 -0.38 -8.98
N ASP A 50 -9.46 -0.23 -9.62
CA ASP A 50 -8.73 -1.25 -10.37
C ASP A 50 -7.50 -1.79 -9.63
N TYR A 51 -7.33 -1.46 -8.33
CA TYR A 51 -6.18 -1.86 -7.53
C TYR A 51 -5.89 -3.37 -7.58
N ILE A 52 -6.93 -4.21 -7.53
CA ILE A 52 -6.78 -5.67 -7.61
C ILE A 52 -6.21 -6.07 -8.96
N GLU A 53 -6.71 -5.49 -10.05
CA GLU A 53 -6.30 -5.82 -11.41
C GLU A 53 -4.83 -5.44 -11.64
N VAL A 54 -4.42 -4.26 -11.18
CA VAL A 54 -3.03 -3.79 -11.26
C VAL A 54 -2.08 -4.72 -10.50
N VAL A 55 -2.43 -5.09 -9.26
CA VAL A 55 -1.59 -5.98 -8.44
C VAL A 55 -1.57 -7.41 -8.97
N GLU A 56 -2.67 -7.89 -9.59
CA GLU A 56 -2.70 -9.20 -10.23
C GLU A 56 -1.82 -9.25 -11.49
N GLN A 57 -1.79 -8.18 -12.30
CA GLN A 57 -0.88 -8.08 -13.44
C GLN A 57 0.60 -8.16 -13.01
N MET A 58 0.96 -7.59 -11.87
CA MET A 58 2.33 -7.70 -11.33
C MET A 58 2.74 -9.13 -10.97
N LYS A 59 1.77 -10.04 -10.78
CA LYS A 59 2.02 -11.45 -10.49
C LYS A 59 2.04 -12.31 -11.76
N GLU A 60 1.94 -11.71 -12.93
CA GLU A 60 1.99 -12.44 -14.19
C GLU A 60 3.32 -13.20 -14.31
N GLY A 61 3.24 -14.51 -14.52
CA GLY A 61 4.41 -15.39 -14.57
C GLY A 61 5.02 -15.75 -13.21
N TYR A 62 4.44 -15.30 -12.08
CA TYR A 62 4.87 -15.74 -10.76
C TYR A 62 4.44 -17.19 -10.51
N GLU A 63 5.41 -18.06 -10.27
CA GLU A 63 5.18 -19.44 -9.87
C GLU A 63 5.81 -19.68 -8.49
N ASP A 64 4.98 -20.00 -7.50
CA ASP A 64 5.46 -20.25 -6.12
C ASP A 64 6.29 -21.53 -6.01
N ASP A 65 5.99 -22.52 -6.87
CA ASP A 65 6.49 -23.89 -6.82
C ASP A 65 7.83 -24.11 -7.54
N ILE A 66 8.48 -23.06 -8.04
CA ILE A 66 9.79 -23.23 -8.69
C ILE A 66 10.92 -23.45 -7.66
N PRO A 67 11.94 -24.25 -7.98
CA PRO A 67 13.12 -24.44 -7.14
C PRO A 67 13.82 -23.09 -6.80
N GLU A 68 14.35 -22.94 -5.58
CA GLU A 68 15.05 -21.71 -5.14
C GLU A 68 16.23 -21.30 -6.04
N GLN A 69 16.83 -22.26 -6.73
CA GLN A 69 17.92 -22.06 -7.68
C GLN A 69 17.45 -21.27 -8.91
N ASP A 70 16.20 -21.49 -9.33
CA ASP A 70 15.59 -20.82 -10.47
C ASP A 70 15.01 -19.45 -10.06
N LYS A 71 14.52 -19.30 -8.82
CA LYS A 71 14.06 -18.00 -8.25
C LYS A 71 15.13 -16.90 -8.28
N LYS A 72 16.41 -17.25 -8.21
CA LYS A 72 17.53 -16.29 -8.21
C LYS A 72 17.90 -15.78 -9.60
N LEU A 73 17.48 -16.46 -10.67
CA LEU A 73 17.83 -16.08 -12.05
C LEU A 73 17.05 -14.82 -12.47
N ASP A 74 15.76 -14.71 -12.09
CA ASP A 74 14.93 -13.55 -12.44
C ASP A 74 15.32 -12.25 -11.71
N LYS A 75 15.75 -12.33 -10.44
CA LYS A 75 16.23 -11.14 -9.70
C LYS A 75 17.45 -10.48 -10.35
N LYS A 76 18.28 -11.25 -11.07
CA LYS A 76 19.51 -10.77 -11.71
C LYS A 76 19.25 -10.06 -13.04
N GLU A 77 18.15 -10.39 -13.72
CA GLU A 77 17.70 -9.76 -14.96
C GLU A 77 16.95 -8.44 -14.70
N LEU A 78 16.18 -8.35 -13.59
CA LEU A 78 15.45 -7.13 -13.23
C LEU A 78 16.39 -5.96 -12.87
N GLY A 79 17.51 -6.24 -12.20
CA GLY A 79 18.53 -5.24 -11.87
C GLY A 79 19.32 -4.67 -13.06
N LYS A 80 19.09 -5.17 -14.28
CA LYS A 80 19.74 -4.68 -15.51
C LYS A 80 18.85 -3.76 -16.35
N LYS A 81 17.56 -3.64 -16.02
CA LYS A 81 16.58 -2.80 -16.75
C LYS A 81 16.25 -1.47 -16.07
N THR A 82 16.70 -1.24 -14.83
CA THR A 82 16.39 -0.05 -14.01
C THR A 82 17.26 1.19 -14.28
N GLU A 83 17.95 1.29 -15.43
CA GLU A 83 18.67 2.54 -15.81
C GLU A 83 17.85 3.48 -16.72
N THR A 84 16.64 3.11 -17.11
CA THR A 84 15.75 4.00 -17.89
C THR A 84 14.30 3.91 -17.40
N GLU A 85 13.86 5.03 -16.83
CA GLU A 85 12.49 5.46 -16.53
C GLU A 85 11.88 5.09 -15.16
N SER A 86 11.86 6.13 -14.32
CA SER A 86 10.98 6.46 -13.17
C SER A 86 10.79 5.44 -12.04
N GLU A 87 11.34 5.79 -10.88
CA GLU A 87 11.11 5.14 -9.59
C GLU A 87 9.66 5.27 -9.10
N PRO A 88 9.06 4.20 -8.56
CA PRO A 88 8.07 4.32 -7.50
C PRO A 88 8.80 4.25 -6.15
N THR A 89 8.80 5.35 -5.40
CA THR A 89 9.21 5.38 -4.00
C THR A 89 8.28 4.48 -3.19
N THR A 90 8.80 3.33 -2.76
CA THR A 90 8.21 2.49 -1.72
C THR A 90 9.16 2.53 -0.53
N GLU A 91 8.78 3.28 0.50
CA GLU A 91 9.47 3.30 1.79
C GLU A 91 9.09 2.01 2.54
N GLU A 92 9.97 1.00 2.45
CA GLU A 92 9.96 -0.13 3.37
C GLU A 92 10.70 0.28 4.65
N GLU A 93 9.97 0.49 5.75
CA GLU A 93 10.59 0.52 7.08
C GLU A 93 10.98 -0.90 7.50
N GLU A 94 12.28 -1.21 7.45
CA GLU A 94 12.86 -2.39 8.10
C GLU A 94 13.05 -2.17 9.60
N ASP A 95 12.52 -3.12 10.36
CA ASP A 95 12.59 -3.25 11.81
C ASP A 95 13.98 -3.77 12.29
N GLY A 96 14.60 -3.04 13.22
CA GLY A 96 15.57 -3.53 14.22
C GLY A 96 17.02 -3.03 14.12
N PRO A 97 17.86 -3.10 15.20
CA PRO A 97 17.60 -3.55 16.57
C PRO A 97 17.86 -2.48 17.66
N SER A 98 17.32 -2.73 18.85
CA SER A 98 17.58 -2.00 20.09
C SER A 98 19.08 -1.90 20.43
N LYS A 99 19.53 -0.69 20.79
CA LYS A 99 20.74 -0.46 21.59
C LYS A 99 20.42 0.47 22.74
N ASP A 100 20.48 -0.09 23.93
CA ASP A 100 20.55 0.62 25.21
C ASP A 100 21.73 1.60 25.21
N GLU A 101 21.47 2.89 25.43
CA GLU A 101 22.39 3.77 26.15
C GLU A 101 21.57 4.63 27.13
N LYS A 102 21.82 4.37 28.42
CA LYS A 102 21.51 5.28 29.52
C LYS A 102 22.44 6.47 29.40
N ASP A 103 21.94 7.68 29.62
CA ASP A 103 22.70 8.71 30.34
C ASP A 103 21.74 9.76 30.94
N ASP A 104 21.88 9.94 32.25
CA ASP A 104 21.21 10.93 33.11
C ASP A 104 21.64 12.36 32.77
N PHE A 105 20.70 13.32 32.79
CA PHE A 105 21.04 14.73 33.09
C PHE A 105 19.84 15.52 33.68
N ASP A 106 20.02 15.91 34.95
CA ASP A 106 19.31 16.84 35.87
C ASP A 106 17.79 17.14 35.73
#